data_AF-Q7LZK6-F1
#
_entry.id   AF-Q7LZK6-F1
#
_cell.length_a   1.000
_cell.length_b   1.000
_cell.length_c   1.000
_cell.angle_alpha   90.00
_cell.angle_beta   90.00
_cell.angle_gamma   90.00
#
_symmetry.space_group_name_H-M   'P 1'
#
loop_
_entity.id
_entity.type
_entity.pdbx_description
1 polymer ?
#
loop_
_entity_poly.entity_id
_entity_poly.type
_entity_poly.pdbx_seq_one_letter_code
_entity_poly.pdbx_strand_id
1 'polypeptide(L)' 'DCPSGWSSFKQYCYKPFKQLKTWEDAERFCLEQVKGAHLV' A
#
# COMPACT_ATOMS: atom_id res chain seq x y z
N ASP A 1 10.27 2.25 -11.24
CA ASP A 1 8.90 2.68 -11.61
C ASP A 1 7.88 2.07 -10.67
N CYS A 2 6.93 2.88 -10.20
CA CYS A 2 5.83 2.44 -9.34
C CYS A 2 4.56 2.17 -10.15
N PRO A 3 3.66 1.28 -9.71
CA PRO A 3 2.37 1.06 -10.37
C PRO A 3 1.52 2.35 -10.40
N SER A 4 0.57 2.42 -11.33
CA SER A 4 -0.31 3.59 -11.46
C SER A 4 -1.00 3.93 -10.14
N GLY A 5 -0.93 5.22 -9.75
CA GLY A 5 -1.50 5.73 -8.51
C GLY A 5 -0.66 5.51 -7.24
N TRP A 6 0.56 4.98 -7.38
CA TRP A 6 1.55 4.91 -6.30
C TRP A 6 2.62 5.99 -6.49
N SER A 7 3.06 6.60 -5.39
CA SER A 7 4.11 7.61 -5.35
C SER A 7 5.45 6.97 -4.98
N SER A 8 6.50 7.23 -5.74
CA SER A 8 7.84 6.73 -5.44
C SER A 8 8.55 7.59 -4.39
N PHE A 9 9.20 6.95 -3.43
CA PHE A 9 10.20 7.60 -2.58
C PHE A 9 11.37 6.64 -2.31
N LYS A 10 12.57 7.07 -2.71
CA LYS A 10 13.76 6.22 -2.82
C LYS A 10 13.46 4.95 -3.64
N GLN A 11 13.73 3.76 -3.09
CA GLN A 11 13.50 2.47 -3.73
C GLN A 11 12.08 1.91 -3.53
N TYR A 12 11.18 2.62 -2.84
CA TYR A 12 9.86 2.13 -2.46
C TYR A 12 8.72 2.93 -3.13
N CYS A 13 7.54 2.30 -3.14
CA CYS A 13 6.30 2.87 -3.66
C CYS A 13 5.28 2.96 -2.52
N TYR A 14 4.60 4.09 -2.41
CA TYR A 14 3.64 4.37 -1.34
C TYR A 14 2.30 4.81 -1.92
N LYS A 15 1.20 4.43 -1.25
CA LYS A 15 -0.14 4.86 -1.62
C LYS A 15 -0.98 5.08 -0.37
N PRO A 16 -1.40 6.33 -0.08
CA PRO A 16 -2.27 6.59 1.05
C PRO A 16 -3.70 6.15 0.74
N PHE A 17 -4.35 5.55 1.73
CA PHE A 17 -5.76 5.13 1.69
C PHE A 17 -6.54 5.86 2.78
N LYS A 18 -7.78 6.27 2.48
CA LYS A 18 -8.63 7.03 3.42
C LYS A 18 -9.66 6.14 4.15
N GLN A 19 -9.73 4.86 3.79
CA GLN A 19 -10.66 3.90 4.37
C GLN A 19 -10.24 3.55 5.80
N LEU A 20 -11.16 3.67 6.75
CA LEU A 20 -10.96 3.20 8.11
C LEU A 20 -11.10 1.68 8.16
N LYS A 21 -10.12 1.01 8.76
CA LYS A 21 -10.01 -0.44 8.91
C LYS A 21 -9.34 -0.76 10.24
N THR A 22 -9.48 -1.99 10.74
CA THR A 22 -8.57 -2.47 11.78
C THR A 22 -7.16 -2.63 11.19
N TRP A 23 -6.15 -2.78 12.05
CA TRP A 23 -4.78 -2.98 11.57
C TRP A 23 -4.67 -4.23 10.69
N GLU A 24 -5.28 -5.34 11.12
CA GLU A 24 -5.27 -6.62 10.38
C GLU A 24 -5.96 -6.51 9.02
N ASP A 25 -7.09 -5.80 8.97
CA ASP A 25 -7.83 -5.57 7.72
C ASP A 25 -7.07 -4.63 6.78
N ALA A 26 -6.36 -3.63 7.32
CA ALA A 26 -5.54 -2.72 6.52
C ALA A 26 -4.31 -3.43 5.94
N GLU A 27 -3.65 -4.31 6.71
CA GLU A 27 -2.52 -5.10 6.23
C GLU A 27 -2.95 -6.08 5.15
N ARG A 28 -4.04 -6.82 5.36
CA ARG A 28 -4.61 -7.71 4.35
C ARG A 28 -4.97 -6.94 3.07
N PHE A 29 -5.55 -5.75 3.22
CA PHE A 29 -5.88 -4.90 2.09
C PHE A 29 -4.63 -4.46 1.30
N CYS A 30 -3.52 -4.10 1.96
CA CYS A 30 -2.26 -3.77 1.30
C CYS A 30 -1.72 -4.95 0.48
N LEU A 31 -1.73 -6.15 1.06
CA LEU A 31 -1.27 -7.37 0.40
C LEU A 31 -2.07 -7.72 -0.87
N GLU A 32 -3.35 -7.34 -0.91
CA GLU A 32 -4.23 -7.52 -2.07
C GLU A 32 -4.00 -6.48 -3.18
N GLN A 33 -3.38 -5.32 -2.89
CA GLN A 33 -3.19 -4.27 -3.91
C GLN A 33 -2.14 -4.65 -4.95
N VAL A 34 -0.97 -5.10 -4.48
CA VAL A 34 0.21 -5.42 -5.30
C VAL A 34 1.02 -6.47 -4.57
N LYS A 35 1.60 -7.43 -5.31
CA LYS A 35 2.48 -8.45 -4.75
C LYS A 35 3.63 -7.80 -3.95
N GLY A 36 3.72 -8.09 -2.66
CA GLY A 36 4.75 -7.60 -1.75
C GLY A 36 4.47 -6.23 -1.12
N ALA A 37 3.27 -5.68 -1.30
CA ALA A 37 2.84 -4.47 -0.57
C ALA A 37 2.43 -4.81 0.86
N HIS A 38 2.78 -3.90 1.79
CA HIS A 38 2.52 -3.99 3.22
C HIS A 38 2.12 -2.61 3.74
N LEU A 39 1.56 -2.53 4.94
CA LEU A 39 1.45 -1.26 5.66
C LEU A 39 2.84 -0.64 5.91
N VAL A 40 2.88 0.70 5.89
CA VAL A 40 4.08 1.51 6.17
C VAL A 40 4.20 1.82 7.65
#